data_AF-A0AAE1G2Q9-F1
#
_entry.id   AF-A0AAE1G2Q9-F1
#
_cell.length_a   1.000
_cell.length_b   1.000
_cell.length_c   1.000
_cell.angle_alpha   90.00
_cell.angle_beta   90.00
_cell.angle_gamma   90.00
#
_symmetry.space_group_name_H-M   'P 1'
#
loop_
_entity.id
_entity.type
_entity.pdbx_description
1 polymer ?
#
loop_
_entity_poly.entity_id
_entity_poly.type
_entity_poly.pdbx_seq_one_letter_code
_entity_poly.pdbx_strand_id
1 'polypeptide(L)'
;MGCVESKKIIENVTNSDIKTVYHIEDAFGEKEVKCELRVNEAANLAEKIKLDRQINKNNKFKTKYDARILAKYDVLALIGKGTFSMVARVENKQTKQPYAIKIIESEEGREAFEAELAILRRVKCPYIVQLIEVFESVDKIYMVMELATGGDLFDKVQSRGPFSEMEAVNVLKMVLEGVKYLHNLGITHRNLKPDNLLYYHPGSDSKLMITDFGLAHSRRSADDILMQTICGTPEYVAPEMVARQPYTNAVDLWAVGVITYILLRGDFPFFDEDRIRLYKKILRGKYSLSDEVWVEVSENGRDFVRQALQVDPTLRLTAVDSLRHQWILATHQSPKRKQSGGGGGGESWSRRSSSHSSRSLRSSHSSRSGPSSSTRRPPSARVLPHHLESLEGALSMHGTPGIPPTPLPHHPCSTRHPPHSSWER
;
A
#
# COMPACT_ATOMS: atom_id res chain seq x y z
N MET A 1 -59.62 8.06 18.88
CA MET A 1 -60.68 8.04 17.84
C MET A 1 -60.04 8.56 16.56
N GLY A 2 -60.25 7.84 15.46
CA GLY A 2 -59.36 7.81 14.29
C GLY A 2 -59.15 9.15 13.58
N CYS A 3 -57.91 9.44 13.23
CA CYS A 3 -57.56 10.51 12.31
C CYS A 3 -57.62 9.94 10.90
N VAL A 4 -58.60 10.41 10.12
CA VAL A 4 -58.83 10.04 8.73
C VAL A 4 -57.83 10.80 7.85
N GLU A 5 -57.38 10.15 6.77
CA GLU A 5 -56.35 10.56 5.80
C GLU A 5 -56.11 12.07 5.64
N SER A 6 -54.89 12.53 5.94
CA SER A 6 -54.43 13.86 5.53
C SER A 6 -53.97 13.81 4.07
N LYS A 7 -54.74 14.41 3.15
CA LYS A 7 -54.30 14.59 1.75
C LYS A 7 -53.30 15.74 1.64
N LYS A 8 -52.06 15.42 1.29
CA LYS A 8 -51.01 16.39 0.97
C LYS A 8 -51.19 16.88 -0.47
N ILE A 9 -51.68 18.10 -0.65
CA ILE A 9 -51.70 18.77 -1.96
C ILE A 9 -50.47 19.67 -2.03
N ILE A 10 -49.55 19.39 -2.96
CA ILE A 10 -48.44 20.27 -3.29
C ILE A 10 -48.88 21.08 -4.51
N GLU A 11 -49.34 22.31 -4.31
CA GLU A 11 -49.60 23.21 -5.43
C GLU A 11 -48.28 23.82 -5.91
N ASN A 12 -48.05 23.75 -7.22
CA ASN A 12 -46.89 24.36 -7.86
C ASN A 12 -46.97 25.89 -7.73
N VAL A 13 -46.09 26.49 -6.92
CA VAL A 13 -45.92 27.95 -6.85
C VAL A 13 -44.47 28.31 -7.16
N THR A 14 -44.34 29.32 -8.01
CA THR A 14 -43.12 29.88 -8.57
C THR A 14 -42.17 30.48 -7.51
N ASN A 15 -40.88 30.21 -7.71
CA ASN A 15 -39.62 30.82 -7.25
C ASN A 15 -39.50 31.81 -6.05
N SER A 16 -40.36 31.85 -5.04
CA SER A 16 -39.99 32.55 -3.78
C SER A 16 -40.50 31.96 -2.47
N ASP A 17 -41.61 31.20 -2.42
CA ASP A 17 -42.17 30.74 -1.14
C ASP A 17 -42.76 29.33 -1.25
N ILE A 18 -42.36 28.41 -0.36
CA ILE A 18 -43.01 27.10 -0.22
C ILE A 18 -44.16 27.27 0.78
N LYS A 19 -45.39 27.20 0.29
CA LYS A 19 -46.60 27.18 1.14
C LYS A 19 -47.07 25.74 1.27
N THR A 20 -47.10 25.21 2.49
CA THR A 20 -47.75 23.91 2.77
C THR A 20 -49.06 24.20 3.48
N VAL A 21 -50.16 23.79 2.88
CA VAL A 21 -51.51 23.92 3.42
C VAL A 21 -51.97 22.56 3.93
N TYR A 22 -52.40 22.50 5.19
CA TYR A 22 -53.02 21.33 5.76
C TYR A 22 -54.52 21.58 5.91
N HIS A 23 -55.34 20.69 5.36
CA HIS A 23 -56.77 20.62 5.67
C HIS A 23 -56.96 19.58 6.76
N ILE A 24 -57.51 20.02 7.89
CA ILE A 24 -57.85 19.15 9.02
C ILE A 24 -59.37 19.15 9.12
N GLU A 25 -60.00 18.00 8.90
CA GLU A 25 -61.41 17.77 9.20
C GLU A 25 -61.53 17.33 10.67
N ASP A 26 -62.22 18.13 11.47
CA ASP A 26 -62.70 17.72 12.79
C ASP A 26 -64.23 17.77 12.86
N ALA A 27 -64.81 17.28 13.96
CA ALA A 27 -66.26 17.17 14.14
C ALA A 27 -67.03 18.50 14.10
N PHE A 28 -66.34 19.64 13.94
CA PHE A 28 -66.91 20.99 13.90
C PHE A 28 -66.67 21.74 12.57
N GLY A 29 -66.16 21.06 11.54
CA GLY A 29 -66.01 21.59 10.17
C GLY A 29 -64.55 21.80 9.72
N GLU A 30 -64.33 21.98 8.41
CA GLU A 30 -63.00 22.11 7.81
C GLU A 30 -62.24 23.37 8.30
N LYS A 31 -61.00 23.20 8.76
CA LYS A 31 -60.06 24.30 9.02
C LYS A 31 -58.80 24.18 8.16
N GLU A 32 -58.44 25.28 7.50
CA GLU A 32 -57.23 25.42 6.69
C GLU A 32 -56.09 25.98 7.54
N VAL A 33 -54.97 25.25 7.65
CA VAL A 33 -53.75 25.70 8.35
C VAL A 33 -52.62 25.93 7.35
N LYS A 34 -52.14 27.17 7.24
CA LYS A 34 -51.05 27.57 6.33
C LYS A 34 -49.71 27.68 7.08
N CYS A 35 -48.71 26.91 6.65
CA CYS A 35 -47.32 27.12 7.04
C CYS A 35 -46.53 27.66 5.84
N GLU A 36 -45.90 28.82 6.01
CA GLU A 36 -45.02 29.44 5.01
C GLU A 36 -43.57 29.36 5.48
N LEU A 37 -42.67 28.82 4.67
CA LEU A 37 -41.22 28.86 4.87
C LEU A 37 -40.56 29.48 3.63
N ARG A 38 -39.76 30.53 3.82
CA ARG A 38 -39.01 31.19 2.74
C ARG A 38 -37.86 30.29 2.29
N VAL A 39 -37.63 30.17 0.98
CA VAL A 39 -36.60 29.30 0.39
C VAL A 39 -35.19 29.59 0.95
N ASN A 40 -34.88 30.87 1.20
CA ASN A 40 -33.60 31.30 1.76
C ASN A 40 -33.40 30.86 3.22
N GLU A 41 -34.47 30.82 4.02
CA GLU A 41 -34.41 30.36 5.41
C GLU A 41 -34.24 28.84 5.49
N ALA A 42 -34.88 28.09 4.58
CA ALA A 42 -34.69 26.65 4.46
C ALA A 42 -33.26 26.29 4.01
N ALA A 43 -32.69 27.05 3.07
CA ALA A 43 -31.29 26.87 2.64
C ALA A 43 -30.30 27.17 3.78
N ASN A 44 -30.49 28.29 4.50
CA ASN A 44 -29.65 28.68 5.64
C ASN A 44 -29.76 27.68 6.80
N LEU A 45 -30.96 27.16 7.08
CA LEU A 45 -31.16 26.13 8.10
C LEU A 45 -30.50 24.80 7.69
N ALA A 46 -30.56 24.42 6.41
CA ALA A 46 -29.89 23.23 5.90
C ALA A 46 -28.35 23.37 5.97
N GLU A 47 -27.79 24.55 5.69
CA GLU A 47 -26.37 24.84 5.89
C GLU A 47 -25.97 24.82 7.36
N LYS A 48 -26.78 25.42 8.24
CA LYS A 48 -26.54 25.40 9.69
C LYS A 48 -26.60 23.98 10.25
N ILE A 49 -27.57 23.16 9.83
CA ILE A 49 -27.66 21.74 10.22
C ILE A 49 -26.47 20.93 9.67
N LYS A 50 -26.00 21.22 8.45
CA LYS A 50 -24.78 20.59 7.91
C LYS A 50 -23.55 20.97 8.73
N LEU A 51 -23.39 22.25 9.05
CA LEU A 51 -22.30 22.77 9.86
C LEU A 51 -22.35 22.19 11.28
N ASP A 52 -23.51 22.17 11.92
CA ASP A 52 -23.70 21.58 13.25
C ASP A 52 -23.45 20.07 13.24
N ARG A 53 -23.87 19.33 12.20
CA ARG A 53 -23.50 17.92 12.03
C ARG A 53 -22.01 17.70 11.83
N GLN A 54 -21.33 18.63 11.17
CA GLN A 54 -19.88 18.59 10.95
C GLN A 54 -19.10 18.94 12.22
N ILE A 55 -19.57 19.94 12.98
CA ILE A 55 -19.06 20.31 14.30
C ILE A 55 -19.28 19.17 15.30
N ASN A 56 -20.46 18.55 15.30
CA ASN A 56 -20.78 17.46 16.23
C ASN A 56 -20.06 16.15 15.85
N LYS A 57 -19.82 15.89 14.56
CA LYS A 57 -18.86 14.85 14.13
C LYS A 57 -17.45 15.15 14.65
N ASN A 58 -16.94 16.37 14.44
CA ASN A 58 -15.61 16.77 14.91
C ASN A 58 -15.48 16.71 16.45
N ASN A 59 -16.52 17.06 17.20
CA ASN A 59 -16.53 16.95 18.66
C ASN A 59 -16.61 15.49 19.14
N LYS A 60 -17.33 14.61 18.44
CA LYS A 60 -17.33 13.16 18.73
C LYS A 60 -15.97 12.50 18.41
N PHE A 61 -15.16 13.10 17.52
CA PHE A 61 -13.78 12.67 17.29
C PHE A 61 -12.82 13.13 18.40
N LYS A 62 -13.01 14.32 19.01
CA LYS A 62 -12.12 14.84 20.06
C LYS A 62 -12.05 13.99 21.32
N THR A 63 -13.09 13.23 21.68
CA THR A 63 -13.06 12.33 22.85
C THR A 63 -12.28 11.03 22.63
N LYS A 64 -11.71 10.80 21.43
CA LYS A 64 -11.01 9.55 21.05
C LYS A 64 -9.48 9.63 21.12
N TYR A 65 -8.91 10.84 21.16
CA TYR A 65 -7.48 11.07 21.07
C TYR A 65 -6.91 11.61 22.37
N ASP A 66 -5.68 11.23 22.70
CA ASP A 66 -4.94 11.73 23.85
C ASP A 66 -4.86 13.27 23.85
N ALA A 67 -5.03 13.89 25.01
CA ALA A 67 -5.03 15.35 25.16
C ALA A 67 -3.74 16.00 24.64
N ARG A 68 -2.59 15.31 24.74
CA ARG A 68 -1.29 15.79 24.24
C ARG A 68 -1.26 15.84 22.71
N ILE A 69 -1.93 14.89 22.03
CA ILE A 69 -2.12 14.93 20.58
C ILE A 69 -2.96 16.15 20.22
N LEU A 70 -4.10 16.32 20.87
CA LEU A 70 -5.02 17.43 20.60
C LEU A 70 -4.43 18.80 20.94
N ALA A 71 -3.46 18.87 21.84
CA ALA A 71 -2.74 20.10 22.14
C ALA A 71 -1.81 20.53 20.99
N LYS A 72 -1.19 19.58 20.29
CA LYS A 72 -0.17 19.85 19.26
C LYS A 72 -0.67 19.74 17.82
N TYR A 73 -1.71 18.94 17.57
CA TYR A 73 -2.19 18.62 16.23
C TYR A 73 -3.68 18.90 16.04
N ASP A 74 -4.03 19.40 14.86
CA ASP A 74 -5.39 19.41 14.34
C ASP A 74 -5.63 18.07 13.62
N VAL A 75 -6.54 17.25 14.15
CA VAL A 75 -6.93 15.98 13.53
C VAL A 75 -7.94 16.26 12.41
N LEU A 76 -7.59 15.91 11.18
CA LEU A 76 -8.36 16.31 9.99
C LEU A 76 -9.28 15.19 9.50
N ALA A 77 -8.72 14.04 9.14
CA ALA A 77 -9.48 12.96 8.51
C ALA A 77 -8.88 11.58 8.80
N LEU A 78 -9.72 10.56 8.88
CA LEU A 78 -9.26 9.18 8.90
C LEU A 78 -8.87 8.77 7.47
N ILE A 79 -7.64 8.32 7.28
CA ILE A 79 -7.07 7.95 5.97
C ILE A 79 -6.79 6.45 5.86
N GLY A 80 -6.81 5.69 6.96
CA GLY A 80 -6.65 4.25 6.93
C GLY A 80 -7.26 3.57 8.16
N LYS A 81 -7.76 2.35 7.99
CA LYS A 81 -8.27 1.51 9.08
C LYS A 81 -7.80 0.07 8.87
N GLY A 82 -7.01 -0.43 9.80
CA GLY A 82 -6.61 -1.84 9.91
C GLY A 82 -7.40 -2.55 11.02
N THR A 83 -7.04 -3.81 11.27
CA THR A 83 -7.71 -4.66 12.28
C THR A 83 -7.57 -4.10 13.69
N PHE A 84 -6.36 -3.65 14.07
CA PHE A 84 -6.01 -3.16 15.41
C PHE A 84 -5.41 -1.75 15.39
N SER A 85 -5.46 -1.08 14.24
CA SER A 85 -4.86 0.24 14.08
C SER A 85 -5.71 1.13 13.18
N MET A 86 -5.62 2.43 13.37
CA MET A 86 -6.21 3.41 12.47
C MET A 86 -5.20 4.51 12.15
N VAL A 87 -5.28 5.10 10.97
CA VAL A 87 -4.38 6.15 10.51
C VAL A 87 -5.19 7.39 10.24
N ALA A 88 -4.84 8.50 10.89
CA ALA A 88 -5.46 9.79 10.70
C ALA A 88 -4.47 10.79 10.10
N ARG A 89 -4.93 11.57 9.11
CA ARG A 89 -4.23 12.77 8.66
C ARG A 89 -4.40 13.85 9.71
N VAL A 90 -3.29 14.47 10.07
CA VAL A 90 -3.24 15.59 11.02
C VAL A 90 -2.39 16.73 10.48
N GLU A 91 -2.51 17.88 11.10
CA GLU A 91 -1.69 19.06 10.84
C GLU A 91 -1.11 19.58 12.15
N ASN A 92 0.19 19.89 12.19
CA ASN A 92 0.77 20.54 13.37
C ASN A 92 0.20 21.96 13.51
N LYS A 93 -0.34 22.28 14.68
CA LYS A 93 -1.02 23.55 14.93
C LYS A 93 -0.14 24.77 14.75
N GLN A 94 1.14 24.66 15.09
CA GLN A 94 2.11 25.75 15.04
C GLN A 94 2.71 25.90 13.64
N THR A 95 3.20 24.80 13.07
CA THR A 95 3.96 24.84 11.82
C THR A 95 3.10 24.68 10.57
N LYS A 96 1.86 24.23 10.72
CA LYS A 96 0.94 23.87 9.63
C LYS A 96 1.47 22.74 8.73
N GLN A 97 2.49 22.02 9.21
CA GLN A 97 3.04 20.87 8.51
C GLN A 97 2.08 19.66 8.64
N PRO A 98 1.71 19.00 7.53
CA PRO A 98 0.86 17.82 7.57
C PRO A 98 1.63 16.54 7.94
N TYR A 99 0.96 15.65 8.69
CA TYR A 99 1.48 14.36 9.14
C TYR A 99 0.40 13.27 9.10
N ALA A 100 0.82 12.01 9.25
CA ALA A 100 -0.05 10.89 9.52
C ALA A 100 0.15 10.44 10.99
N ILE A 101 -0.92 10.13 11.70
CA ILE A 101 -0.86 9.48 13.02
C ILE A 101 -1.43 8.09 12.90
N LYS A 102 -0.59 7.07 13.12
CA LYS A 102 -1.02 5.68 13.30
C LYS A 102 -1.33 5.48 14.79
N ILE A 103 -2.56 5.08 15.08
CA ILE A 103 -3.08 4.84 16.42
C ILE A 103 -3.32 3.35 16.56
N ILE A 104 -2.87 2.78 17.66
CA ILE A 104 -3.00 1.36 17.99
C ILE A 104 -3.79 1.28 19.29
N GLU A 105 -4.84 0.45 19.31
CA GLU A 105 -5.77 0.31 20.43
C GLU A 105 -5.85 -1.19 20.82
N SER A 106 -4.87 -1.77 21.52
CA SER A 106 -4.94 -3.16 22.05
C SER A 106 -3.70 -3.57 22.86
N GLU A 107 -3.88 -4.39 23.91
CA GLU A 107 -2.79 -5.23 24.47
C GLU A 107 -2.39 -6.34 23.48
N GLU A 108 -3.38 -6.99 22.87
CA GLU A 108 -3.20 -7.96 21.79
C GLU A 108 -2.74 -7.24 20.51
N GLY A 109 -1.42 -7.21 20.31
CA GLY A 109 -0.77 -6.51 19.21
C GLY A 109 0.31 -5.54 19.66
N ARG A 110 0.35 -5.17 20.96
CA ARG A 110 1.35 -4.25 21.50
C ARG A 110 2.78 -4.69 21.16
N GLU A 111 3.10 -5.97 21.30
CA GLU A 111 4.43 -6.51 20.95
C GLU A 111 4.78 -6.32 19.47
N ALA A 112 3.84 -6.60 18.55
CA ALA A 112 4.06 -6.42 17.12
C ALA A 112 4.27 -4.94 16.76
N PHE A 113 3.54 -4.05 17.42
CA PHE A 113 3.67 -2.61 17.23
C PHE A 113 4.91 -2.02 17.92
N GLU A 114 5.36 -2.58 19.04
CA GLU A 114 6.64 -2.23 19.66
C GLU A 114 7.82 -2.66 18.79
N ALA A 115 7.73 -3.82 18.14
CA ALA A 115 8.70 -4.24 17.13
C ALA A 115 8.72 -3.29 15.93
N GLU A 116 7.56 -2.91 15.40
CA GLU A 116 7.44 -1.89 14.35
C GLU A 116 8.05 -0.56 14.77
N LEU A 117 7.75 -0.11 15.99
CA LEU A 117 8.26 1.14 16.55
C LEU A 117 9.78 1.13 16.73
N ALA A 118 10.33 0.02 17.23
CA ALA A 118 11.77 -0.15 17.40
C ALA A 118 12.53 -0.05 16.06
N ILE A 119 11.93 -0.58 14.99
CA ILE A 119 12.45 -0.43 13.62
C ILE A 119 12.38 1.03 13.18
N LEU A 120 11.21 1.65 13.26
CA LEU A 120 10.97 3.03 12.80
C LEU A 120 11.83 4.07 13.53
N ARG A 121 12.20 3.84 14.79
CA ARG A 121 13.13 4.70 15.54
C ARG A 121 14.56 4.69 14.99
N ARG A 122 14.98 3.61 14.33
CA ARG A 122 16.36 3.40 13.84
C ARG A 122 16.53 3.82 12.38
N VAL A 123 15.45 3.82 11.60
CA VAL A 123 15.51 4.01 10.16
C VAL A 123 15.49 5.50 9.80
N LYS A 124 16.52 5.94 9.08
CA LYS A 124 16.63 7.29 8.51
C LYS A 124 17.05 7.19 7.05
N CYS A 125 16.07 7.17 6.15
CA CYS A 125 16.28 7.00 4.72
C CYS A 125 15.22 7.79 3.95
N PRO A 126 15.58 8.53 2.87
CA PRO A 126 14.61 9.33 2.12
C PRO A 126 13.48 8.49 1.49
N TYR A 127 13.72 7.21 1.22
CA TYR A 127 12.78 6.28 0.59
C TYR A 127 12.03 5.40 1.60
N ILE A 128 12.06 5.75 2.88
CA ILE A 128 11.33 5.06 3.94
C ILE A 128 10.57 6.10 4.77
N VAL A 129 9.31 5.82 5.11
CA VAL A 129 8.52 6.70 5.95
C VAL A 129 9.22 7.00 7.28
N GLN A 130 9.37 8.28 7.61
CA GLN A 130 10.03 8.69 8.85
C GLN A 130 9.05 8.80 10.01
N LEU A 131 9.48 8.30 11.17
CA LEU A 131 8.83 8.53 12.45
C LEU A 131 9.25 9.90 12.99
N ILE A 132 8.28 10.74 13.31
CA ILE A 132 8.48 12.10 13.79
C ILE A 132 8.50 12.11 15.32
N GLU A 133 7.48 11.52 15.94
CA GLU A 133 7.36 11.44 17.40
C GLU A 133 6.32 10.38 17.81
N VAL A 134 6.31 10.05 19.11
CA VAL A 134 5.47 9.01 19.69
C VAL A 134 4.78 9.54 20.92
N PHE A 135 3.50 9.23 21.07
CA PHE A 135 2.76 9.42 22.31
C PHE A 135 2.20 8.08 22.77
N GLU A 136 2.36 7.80 24.05
CA GLU A 136 1.92 6.54 24.65
C GLU A 136 0.96 6.86 25.81
N SER A 137 -0.25 6.28 25.74
CA SER A 137 -1.21 6.23 26.85
C SER A 137 -1.26 4.80 27.39
N VAL A 138 -2.07 4.60 28.44
CA VAL A 138 -2.25 3.28 29.06
C VAL A 138 -2.74 2.23 28.05
N ASP A 139 -3.63 2.64 27.15
CA ASP A 139 -4.37 1.77 26.23
C ASP A 139 -3.99 1.96 24.75
N LYS A 140 -3.16 2.97 24.41
CA LYS A 140 -2.88 3.35 23.03
C LYS A 140 -1.46 3.83 22.78
N ILE A 141 -0.98 3.53 21.58
CA ILE A 141 0.26 4.09 21.03
C ILE A 141 -0.11 4.93 19.80
N TYR A 142 0.39 6.17 19.78
CA TYR A 142 0.25 7.12 18.68
C TYR A 142 1.62 7.35 18.05
N MET A 143 1.78 6.93 16.80
CA MET A 143 3.00 7.16 16.01
C MET A 143 2.74 8.29 15.02
N VAL A 144 3.38 9.44 15.21
CA VAL A 144 3.34 10.54 14.24
C VAL A 144 4.41 10.29 13.19
N MET A 145 4.01 10.26 11.92
CA MET A 145 4.83 9.84 10.79
C MET A 145 4.71 10.84 9.64
N GLU A 146 5.68 10.83 8.72
CA GLU A 146 5.56 11.53 7.43
C GLU A 146 4.25 11.15 6.71
N LEU A 147 3.58 12.15 6.13
CA LEU A 147 2.38 11.93 5.33
C LEU A 147 2.74 11.78 3.85
N ALA A 148 2.40 10.62 3.28
CA ALA A 148 2.38 10.44 1.83
C ALA A 148 1.01 10.86 1.27
N THR A 149 1.00 11.71 0.24
CA THR A 149 -0.24 12.24 -0.37
C THR A 149 -0.37 11.93 -1.86
N GLY A 150 0.64 11.32 -2.48
CA GLY A 150 0.67 11.01 -3.91
C GLY A 150 -0.06 9.72 -4.31
N GLY A 151 -0.64 9.00 -3.35
CA GLY A 151 -1.25 7.69 -3.56
C GLY A 151 -0.23 6.55 -3.57
N ASP A 152 -0.73 5.31 -3.67
CA ASP A 152 0.11 4.12 -3.74
C ASP A 152 0.53 3.80 -5.19
N LEU A 153 1.59 2.99 -5.32
CA LEU A 153 2.11 2.57 -6.62
C LEU A 153 1.11 1.70 -7.39
N PHE A 154 0.26 0.94 -6.69
CA PHE A 154 -0.74 0.08 -7.31
C PHE A 154 -1.74 0.89 -8.12
N ASP A 155 -2.35 1.90 -7.50
CA ASP A 155 -3.31 2.79 -8.11
C ASP A 155 -2.70 3.55 -9.30
N LYS A 156 -1.40 3.87 -9.23
CA LYS A 156 -0.69 4.53 -10.34
C LYS A 156 -0.54 3.62 -11.56
N VAL A 157 -0.24 2.33 -11.36
CA VAL A 157 -0.17 1.33 -12.44
C VAL A 157 -1.58 1.04 -12.98
N GLN A 158 -2.56 0.87 -12.10
CA GLN A 158 -3.93 0.57 -12.51
C GLN A 158 -4.56 1.71 -13.33
N SER A 159 -4.27 2.97 -12.99
CA SER A 159 -4.83 4.13 -13.69
C SER A 159 -4.15 4.47 -15.01
N ARG A 160 -2.85 4.19 -15.15
CA ARG A 160 -2.05 4.57 -16.33
C ARG A 160 -1.72 3.41 -17.26
N GLY A 161 -1.91 2.18 -16.81
CA GLY A 161 -1.40 0.98 -17.47
C GLY A 161 0.06 0.70 -17.09
N PRO A 162 0.70 -0.25 -17.80
CA PRO A 162 2.10 -0.59 -17.58
C PRO A 162 3.01 0.62 -17.75
N PHE A 163 4.10 0.65 -16.99
CA PHE A 163 5.10 1.69 -17.03
C PHE A 163 6.09 1.43 -18.17
N SER A 164 6.62 2.51 -18.74
CA SER A 164 7.82 2.40 -19.57
C SER A 164 9.00 1.88 -18.72
N GLU A 165 9.99 1.26 -19.36
CA GLU A 165 11.19 0.79 -18.66
C GLU A 165 11.87 1.91 -17.87
N MET A 166 11.89 3.13 -18.43
CA MET A 166 12.42 4.33 -17.76
C MET A 166 11.68 4.64 -16.45
N GLU A 167 10.34 4.65 -16.49
CA GLU A 167 9.52 4.89 -15.30
C GLU A 167 9.69 3.78 -14.27
N ALA A 168 9.68 2.51 -14.71
CA ALA A 168 9.87 1.36 -13.85
C ALA A 168 11.24 1.40 -13.15
N VAL A 169 12.32 1.70 -13.87
CA VAL A 169 13.67 1.82 -13.31
C VAL A 169 13.76 2.97 -12.30
N ASN A 170 13.13 4.12 -12.58
CA ASN A 170 13.13 5.24 -11.64
C ASN A 170 12.46 4.90 -10.31
N VAL A 171 11.32 4.18 -10.37
CA VAL A 171 10.67 3.65 -9.16
C VAL A 171 11.56 2.65 -8.45
N LEU A 172 12.10 1.67 -9.19
CA LEU A 172 12.91 0.59 -8.61
C LEU A 172 14.21 1.09 -7.97
N LYS A 173 14.85 2.14 -8.49
CA LYS A 173 16.02 2.75 -7.84
C LYS A 173 15.70 3.22 -6.43
N MET A 174 14.58 3.92 -6.25
CA MET A 174 14.15 4.40 -4.93
C MET A 174 13.81 3.23 -3.99
N VAL A 175 13.07 2.23 -4.49
CA VAL A 175 12.73 1.02 -3.74
C VAL A 175 14.01 0.27 -3.31
N LEU A 176 14.91 0.00 -4.25
CA LEU A 176 16.13 -0.76 -4.01
C LEU A 176 17.09 -0.04 -3.07
N GLU A 177 17.22 1.29 -3.14
CA GLU A 177 18.01 2.06 -2.16
C GLU A 177 17.39 1.96 -0.75
N GLY A 178 16.07 2.02 -0.63
CA GLY A 178 15.38 1.80 0.64
C GLY A 178 15.56 0.37 1.18
N VAL A 179 15.41 -0.65 0.33
CA VAL A 179 15.58 -2.07 0.69
C VAL A 179 17.03 -2.36 1.08
N LYS A 180 18.00 -1.89 0.30
CA LYS A 180 19.44 -1.98 0.62
C LYS A 180 19.74 -1.36 1.99
N TYR A 181 19.19 -0.17 2.26
CA TYR A 181 19.35 0.48 3.56
C TYR A 181 18.82 -0.38 4.72
N LEU A 182 17.60 -0.93 4.58
CA LEU A 182 17.01 -1.84 5.57
C LEU A 182 17.87 -3.09 5.79
N HIS A 183 18.30 -3.72 4.69
CA HIS A 183 19.09 -4.95 4.73
C HIS A 183 20.44 -4.74 5.40
N ASN A 184 21.09 -3.60 5.16
CA ASN A 184 22.33 -3.22 5.83
C ASN A 184 22.15 -3.01 7.35
N LEU A 185 20.96 -2.57 7.80
CA LEU A 185 20.61 -2.49 9.21
C LEU A 185 20.17 -3.83 9.82
N GLY A 186 20.17 -4.92 9.02
CA GLY A 186 19.64 -6.21 9.44
C GLY A 186 18.13 -6.20 9.63
N ILE A 187 17.40 -5.42 8.82
CA ILE A 187 15.95 -5.37 8.81
C ILE A 187 15.45 -5.99 7.49
N THR A 188 14.52 -6.92 7.59
CA THR A 188 13.79 -7.50 6.44
C THR A 188 12.35 -7.03 6.49
N HIS A 189 11.81 -6.52 5.39
CA HIS A 189 10.47 -5.92 5.35
C HIS A 189 9.34 -6.97 5.35
N ARG A 190 9.50 -8.04 4.55
CA ARG A 190 8.57 -9.20 4.43
C ARG A 190 7.16 -8.92 3.93
N ASN A 191 6.82 -7.66 3.65
CA ASN A 191 5.51 -7.28 3.09
C ASN A 191 5.64 -6.17 2.03
N LEU A 192 6.68 -6.24 1.19
CA LEU A 192 6.82 -5.32 0.06
C LEU A 192 5.76 -5.64 -1.00
N LYS A 193 5.00 -4.62 -1.39
CA LYS A 193 3.98 -4.66 -2.43
C LYS A 193 3.66 -3.24 -2.87
N PRO A 194 3.08 -3.02 -4.06
CA PRO A 194 2.77 -1.69 -4.56
C PRO A 194 1.88 -0.86 -3.60
N ASP A 195 0.97 -1.49 -2.84
CA ASP A 195 0.12 -0.82 -1.83
C ASP A 195 0.93 -0.17 -0.69
N ASN A 196 2.11 -0.73 -0.37
CA ASN A 196 2.98 -0.28 0.71
C ASN A 196 4.10 0.64 0.21
N LEU A 197 4.05 1.02 -1.07
CA LEU A 197 4.96 1.94 -1.73
C LEU A 197 4.21 3.21 -2.11
N LEU A 198 4.34 4.25 -1.29
CA LEU A 198 3.54 5.47 -1.42
C LEU A 198 4.35 6.61 -2.02
N TYR A 199 3.76 7.34 -2.97
CA TYR A 199 4.33 8.60 -3.43
C TYR A 199 4.16 9.69 -2.37
N TYR A 200 5.24 10.40 -2.05
CA TYR A 200 5.23 11.49 -1.07
C TYR A 200 4.21 12.59 -1.42
N HIS A 201 4.13 12.99 -2.68
CA HIS A 201 3.16 13.97 -3.20
C HIS A 201 2.70 13.60 -4.62
N PRO A 202 1.62 14.20 -5.15
CA PRO A 202 1.10 13.82 -6.47
C PRO A 202 1.94 14.34 -7.67
N GLY A 203 3.03 15.06 -7.41
CA GLY A 203 3.90 15.63 -8.45
C GLY A 203 4.72 14.58 -9.18
N SER A 204 5.16 14.88 -10.41
CA SER A 204 5.97 13.97 -11.24
C SER A 204 7.37 13.71 -10.68
N ASP A 205 7.88 14.62 -9.87
CA ASP A 205 9.16 14.56 -9.16
C ASP A 205 9.05 13.89 -7.77
N SER A 206 7.88 13.35 -7.42
CA SER A 206 7.68 12.75 -6.12
C SER A 206 8.57 11.54 -5.88
N LYS A 207 9.25 11.55 -4.74
CA LYS A 207 9.90 10.36 -4.18
C LYS A 207 8.86 9.31 -3.80
N LEU A 208 9.29 8.04 -3.82
CA LEU A 208 8.55 6.90 -3.29
C LEU A 208 9.01 6.61 -1.86
N MET A 209 8.09 6.20 -1.00
CA MET A 209 8.36 5.84 0.39
C MET A 209 7.87 4.42 0.67
N ILE A 210 8.75 3.58 1.21
CA ILE A 210 8.42 2.28 1.77
C ILE A 210 7.71 2.50 3.11
N THR A 211 6.58 1.83 3.29
CA THR A 211 5.70 1.96 4.45
C THR A 211 5.25 0.59 4.98
N ASP A 212 4.59 0.57 6.14
CA ASP A 212 4.02 -0.61 6.78
C ASP A 212 5.06 -1.66 7.22
N PHE A 213 5.71 -1.37 8.35
CA PHE A 213 6.71 -2.23 8.97
C PHE A 213 6.10 -3.24 9.97
N GLY A 214 4.76 -3.38 10.00
CA GLY A 214 4.08 -4.24 10.96
C GLY A 214 4.37 -5.74 10.82
N LEU A 215 4.98 -6.15 9.71
CA LEU A 215 5.48 -7.52 9.48
C LEU A 215 6.99 -7.58 9.36
N ALA A 216 7.72 -6.48 9.54
CA ALA A 216 9.16 -6.46 9.40
C ALA A 216 9.84 -7.27 10.53
N HIS A 217 11.05 -7.73 10.27
CA HIS A 217 11.88 -8.41 11.25
C HIS A 217 13.22 -7.70 11.35
N SER A 218 13.68 -7.44 12.57
CA SER A 218 15.02 -6.92 12.82
C SER A 218 15.85 -7.97 13.55
N ARG A 219 16.99 -8.33 12.97
CA ARG A 219 17.93 -9.29 13.55
C ARG A 219 18.42 -8.79 14.91
N ARG A 220 18.44 -9.66 15.91
CA ARG A 220 18.90 -9.35 17.28
C ARG A 220 20.42 -9.49 17.44
N SER A 221 21.04 -10.34 16.64
CA SER A 221 22.49 -10.57 16.60
C SER A 221 22.95 -10.89 15.17
N ALA A 222 24.27 -11.01 14.96
CA ALA A 222 24.82 -11.40 13.67
C ALA A 222 24.42 -12.82 13.23
N ASP A 223 24.10 -13.69 14.20
CA ASP A 223 23.72 -15.10 13.95
C ASP A 223 22.21 -15.28 13.73
N ASP A 224 21.40 -14.28 14.12
CA ASP A 224 19.94 -14.24 13.96
C ASP A 224 19.54 -13.84 12.54
N ILE A 225 20.02 -14.59 11.53
CA ILE A 225 19.79 -14.28 10.10
C ILE A 225 18.60 -15.03 9.49
N LEU A 226 18.15 -16.09 10.16
CA LEU A 226 17.12 -16.99 9.66
C LEU A 226 15.77 -16.67 10.28
N MET A 227 14.78 -16.50 9.41
CA MET A 227 13.37 -16.34 9.78
C MET A 227 12.61 -17.59 9.35
N GLN A 228 11.54 -17.94 10.05
CA GLN A 228 10.73 -19.13 9.75
C GLN A 228 9.23 -18.83 9.64
N THR A 229 8.78 -17.67 10.13
CA THR A 229 7.36 -17.30 10.12
C THR A 229 6.86 -17.03 8.71
N ILE A 230 5.74 -17.62 8.32
CA ILE A 230 5.09 -17.25 7.05
C ILE A 230 4.18 -16.04 7.29
N CYS A 231 4.40 -14.98 6.54
CA CYS A 231 3.62 -13.76 6.59
C CYS A 231 3.62 -13.06 5.21
N GLY A 232 2.98 -11.89 5.14
CA GLY A 232 2.91 -11.08 3.93
C GLY A 232 1.62 -11.29 3.14
N THR A 233 1.64 -10.81 1.90
CA THR A 233 0.51 -10.86 0.97
C THR A 233 0.76 -11.97 -0.06
N PRO A 234 -0.16 -12.96 -0.23
CA PRO A 234 0.10 -14.23 -0.93
C PRO A 234 0.82 -14.13 -2.28
N GLU A 235 0.46 -13.15 -3.11
CA GLU A 235 0.97 -12.95 -4.46
C GLU A 235 2.44 -12.49 -4.50
N TYR A 236 2.97 -12.01 -3.38
CA TYR A 236 4.33 -11.48 -3.23
C TYR A 236 5.22 -12.36 -2.35
N VAL A 237 4.70 -13.47 -1.80
CA VAL A 237 5.45 -14.36 -0.92
C VAL A 237 6.46 -15.18 -1.72
N ALA A 238 7.68 -15.29 -1.19
CA ALA A 238 8.76 -16.03 -1.82
C ALA A 238 8.59 -17.57 -1.71
N PRO A 239 9.13 -18.35 -2.66
CA PRO A 239 9.00 -19.81 -2.67
C PRO A 239 9.45 -20.48 -1.37
N GLU A 240 10.57 -20.05 -0.80
CA GLU A 240 11.12 -20.59 0.45
C GLU A 240 10.19 -20.37 1.66
N MET A 241 9.44 -19.26 1.68
CA MET A 241 8.43 -19.01 2.71
C MET A 241 7.22 -19.95 2.53
N VAL A 242 6.76 -20.15 1.29
CA VAL A 242 5.66 -21.09 0.99
C VAL A 242 6.08 -22.53 1.33
N ALA A 243 7.34 -22.88 1.09
CA ALA A 243 7.94 -24.17 1.40
C ALA A 243 8.24 -24.38 2.88
N ARG A 244 7.93 -23.42 3.78
CA ARG A 244 8.22 -23.48 5.22
C ARG A 244 9.72 -23.65 5.51
N GLN A 245 10.59 -23.20 4.62
CA GLN A 245 12.04 -23.26 4.82
C GLN A 245 12.51 -22.02 5.59
N PRO A 246 13.57 -22.14 6.42
CA PRO A 246 14.25 -20.97 6.96
C PRO A 246 14.71 -20.05 5.84
N TYR A 247 14.45 -18.76 5.97
CA TYR A 247 14.70 -17.77 4.92
C TYR A 247 15.42 -16.53 5.46
N THR A 248 16.04 -15.77 4.55
CA THR A 248 16.80 -14.54 4.85
C THR A 248 16.09 -13.32 4.26
N ASN A 249 16.78 -12.19 4.18
CA ASN A 249 16.30 -10.98 3.54
C ASN A 249 16.07 -11.10 2.01
N ALA A 250 16.51 -12.20 1.38
CA ALA A 250 16.28 -12.48 -0.05
C ALA A 250 14.79 -12.51 -0.44
N VAL A 251 13.89 -12.73 0.52
CA VAL A 251 12.43 -12.70 0.29
C VAL A 251 11.93 -11.34 -0.17
N ASP A 252 12.57 -10.25 0.27
CA ASP A 252 12.22 -8.90 -0.18
C ASP A 252 12.56 -8.71 -1.66
N LEU A 253 13.62 -9.36 -2.17
CA LEU A 253 14.03 -9.24 -3.57
C LEU A 253 13.15 -10.07 -4.51
N TRP A 254 12.58 -11.17 -4.02
CA TRP A 254 11.49 -11.83 -4.72
C TRP A 254 10.30 -10.90 -4.91
N ALA A 255 9.86 -10.22 -3.84
CA ALA A 255 8.77 -9.26 -3.90
C ALA A 255 9.09 -8.09 -4.86
N VAL A 256 10.33 -7.60 -4.87
CA VAL A 256 10.80 -6.61 -5.87
C VAL A 256 10.71 -7.15 -7.30
N GLY A 257 11.04 -8.43 -7.53
CA GLY A 257 10.85 -9.09 -8.82
C GLY A 257 9.39 -9.12 -9.26
N VAL A 258 8.48 -9.47 -8.33
CA VAL A 258 7.03 -9.45 -8.59
C VAL A 258 6.54 -8.04 -8.91
N ILE A 259 6.97 -7.04 -8.13
CA ILE A 259 6.64 -5.62 -8.39
C ILE A 259 7.15 -5.19 -9.77
N THR A 260 8.39 -5.53 -10.12
CA THR A 260 8.99 -5.20 -11.43
C THR A 260 8.18 -5.78 -12.58
N TYR A 261 7.76 -7.04 -12.45
CA TYR A 261 6.91 -7.71 -13.44
C TYR A 261 5.57 -6.96 -13.61
N ILE A 262 4.92 -6.58 -12.50
CA ILE A 262 3.67 -5.81 -12.52
C ILE A 262 3.89 -4.43 -13.16
N LEU A 263 5.00 -3.75 -12.87
CA LEU A 263 5.29 -2.44 -13.46
C LEU A 263 5.41 -2.52 -14.99
N LEU A 264 6.08 -3.55 -15.51
CA LEU A 264 6.36 -3.68 -16.94
C LEU A 264 5.20 -4.29 -17.73
N ARG A 265 4.48 -5.24 -17.15
CA ARG A 265 3.40 -5.97 -17.83
C ARG A 265 2.00 -5.49 -17.47
N GLY A 266 1.84 -4.91 -16.29
CA GLY A 266 0.55 -4.51 -15.72
C GLY A 266 -0.24 -5.65 -15.05
N ASP A 267 0.31 -6.87 -15.00
CA ASP A 267 -0.35 -8.06 -14.44
C ASP A 267 0.65 -8.89 -13.60
N PHE A 268 0.17 -9.80 -12.76
CA PHE A 268 1.01 -10.60 -11.86
C PHE A 268 1.79 -11.70 -12.61
N PRO A 269 3.01 -12.04 -12.16
CA PRO A 269 3.75 -13.21 -12.68
C PRO A 269 3.12 -14.53 -12.25
N PHE A 270 2.50 -14.55 -11.06
CA PHE A 270 1.80 -15.70 -10.49
C PHE A 270 0.43 -15.25 -10.01
N PHE A 271 -0.62 -15.84 -10.58
CA PHE A 271 -1.99 -15.58 -10.17
C PHE A 271 -2.84 -16.84 -10.29
N ASP A 272 -3.68 -17.08 -9.30
CA ASP A 272 -4.76 -18.07 -9.32
C ASP A 272 -5.78 -17.66 -8.25
N GLU A 273 -7.07 -17.89 -8.53
CA GLU A 273 -8.13 -17.64 -7.55
C GLU A 273 -8.04 -18.63 -6.37
N ASP A 274 -7.54 -19.84 -6.63
CA ASP A 274 -7.28 -20.84 -5.59
C ASP A 274 -5.87 -20.70 -5.02
N ARG A 275 -5.79 -20.51 -3.70
CA ARG A 275 -4.53 -20.27 -3.00
C ARG A 275 -3.55 -21.44 -3.13
N ILE A 276 -4.04 -22.68 -3.13
CA ILE A 276 -3.19 -23.87 -3.25
C ILE A 276 -2.55 -23.90 -4.64
N ARG A 277 -3.31 -23.58 -5.70
CA ARG A 277 -2.79 -23.47 -7.06
C ARG A 277 -1.83 -22.29 -7.23
N LEU A 278 -2.12 -21.15 -6.62
CA LEU A 278 -1.20 -20.00 -6.57
C LEU A 278 0.15 -20.40 -5.95
N TYR A 279 0.13 -21.03 -4.77
CA TYR A 279 1.33 -21.51 -4.10
C TYR A 279 2.10 -22.55 -4.91
N LYS A 280 1.41 -23.47 -5.60
CA LYS A 280 2.04 -24.41 -6.53
C LYS A 280 2.73 -23.69 -7.70
N LYS A 281 2.18 -22.57 -8.21
CA LYS A 281 2.82 -21.74 -9.25
C LYS A 281 4.07 -21.04 -8.72
N ILE A 282 3.98 -20.43 -7.53
CA ILE A 282 5.10 -19.75 -6.85
C ILE A 282 6.25 -20.73 -6.59
N LEU A 283 5.98 -21.89 -6.00
CA LEU A 283 6.97 -22.93 -5.72
C LEU A 283 7.70 -23.43 -6.97
N ARG A 284 7.02 -23.44 -8.12
CA ARG A 284 7.62 -23.84 -9.40
C ARG A 284 8.43 -22.72 -10.06
N GLY A 285 8.20 -21.46 -9.67
CA GLY A 285 8.83 -20.29 -10.29
C GLY A 285 8.58 -20.15 -11.80
N LYS A 286 7.48 -20.73 -12.31
CA LYS A 286 7.16 -20.67 -13.75
C LYS A 286 6.23 -19.50 -14.05
N TYR A 287 6.76 -18.51 -14.76
CA TYR A 287 6.05 -17.35 -15.29
C TYR A 287 6.46 -17.11 -16.75
N SER A 288 5.66 -16.35 -17.50
CA SER A 288 5.93 -16.08 -18.92
C SER A 288 6.56 -14.70 -19.12
N LEU A 289 7.55 -14.65 -20.01
CA LEU A 289 8.16 -13.44 -20.56
C LEU A 289 8.09 -13.42 -22.11
N SER A 290 7.07 -14.07 -22.67
CA SER A 290 6.96 -14.31 -24.12
C SER A 290 5.70 -13.74 -24.77
N ASP A 291 4.85 -13.03 -24.00
CA ASP A 291 3.70 -12.35 -24.59
C ASP A 291 4.10 -11.05 -25.29
N GLU A 292 3.15 -10.45 -26.01
CA GLU A 292 3.38 -9.27 -26.86
C GLU A 292 4.01 -8.10 -26.10
N VAL A 293 3.68 -7.92 -24.81
CA VAL A 293 4.23 -6.84 -23.99
C VAL A 293 5.73 -7.05 -23.76
N TRP A 294 6.15 -8.29 -23.52
CA TRP A 294 7.56 -8.61 -23.28
C TRP A 294 8.45 -8.54 -24.52
N VAL A 295 7.87 -8.50 -25.73
CA VAL A 295 8.62 -8.25 -26.97
C VAL A 295 9.21 -6.84 -26.99
N GLU A 296 8.50 -5.86 -26.41
CA GLU A 296 8.95 -4.47 -26.34
C GLU A 296 9.93 -4.21 -25.20
N VAL A 297 9.97 -5.09 -24.18
CA VAL A 297 10.88 -4.97 -23.05
C VAL A 297 12.28 -5.46 -23.42
N SER A 298 13.28 -4.61 -23.15
CA SER A 298 14.69 -4.91 -23.40
C SER A 298 15.13 -6.23 -22.77
N GLU A 299 16.12 -6.89 -23.38
CA GLU A 299 16.69 -8.10 -22.80
C GLU A 299 17.23 -7.85 -21.38
N ASN A 300 17.81 -6.68 -21.12
CA ASN A 300 18.26 -6.29 -19.78
C ASN A 300 17.09 -6.21 -18.78
N GLY A 301 15.92 -5.71 -19.18
CA GLY A 301 14.73 -5.67 -18.34
C GLY A 301 14.20 -7.07 -18.03
N ARG A 302 14.11 -7.92 -19.06
CA ARG A 302 13.73 -9.34 -18.90
C ARG A 302 14.74 -10.11 -18.04
N ASP A 303 16.03 -9.84 -18.21
CA ASP A 303 17.11 -10.42 -17.42
C ASP A 303 17.04 -10.03 -15.94
N PHE A 304 16.78 -8.75 -15.64
CA PHE A 304 16.58 -8.30 -14.26
C PHE A 304 15.44 -9.07 -13.59
N VAL A 305 14.29 -9.23 -14.28
CA VAL A 305 13.15 -10.00 -13.77
C VAL A 305 13.54 -11.47 -13.55
N ARG A 306 14.26 -12.09 -14.48
CA ARG A 306 14.79 -13.46 -14.34
C ARG A 306 15.71 -13.64 -13.15
N GLN A 307 16.58 -12.68 -12.86
CA GLN A 307 17.51 -12.78 -11.73
C GLN A 307 16.84 -12.42 -10.38
N ALA A 308 15.82 -11.56 -10.37
CA ALA A 308 15.05 -11.24 -9.16
C ALA A 308 14.05 -12.35 -8.77
N LEU A 309 13.46 -13.05 -9.74
CA LEU A 309 12.51 -14.15 -9.53
C LEU A 309 13.18 -15.55 -9.57
N GLN A 310 14.41 -15.65 -9.07
CA GLN A 310 15.07 -16.93 -8.85
C GLN A 310 14.43 -17.68 -7.67
N VAL A 311 14.05 -18.95 -7.89
CA VAL A 311 13.47 -19.80 -6.85
C VAL A 311 14.50 -20.10 -5.76
N ASP A 312 15.74 -20.41 -6.16
CA ASP A 312 16.85 -20.54 -5.22
C ASP A 312 17.24 -19.14 -4.69
N PRO A 313 17.06 -18.86 -3.38
CA PRO A 313 17.38 -17.56 -2.81
C PRO A 313 18.87 -17.24 -2.84
N THR A 314 19.76 -18.22 -3.01
CA THR A 314 21.22 -17.99 -3.07
C THR A 314 21.68 -17.48 -4.43
N LEU A 315 20.91 -17.76 -5.48
CA LEU A 315 21.14 -17.26 -6.85
C LEU A 315 20.37 -15.97 -7.14
N ARG A 316 19.47 -15.57 -6.22
CA ARG A 316 18.64 -14.38 -6.36
C ARG A 316 19.47 -13.13 -6.16
N LEU A 317 19.19 -12.09 -6.95
CA LEU A 317 19.84 -10.79 -6.78
C LEU A 317 19.68 -10.30 -5.33
N THR A 318 20.74 -9.69 -4.81
CA THR A 318 20.68 -8.84 -3.62
C THR A 318 20.28 -7.41 -4.01
N ALA A 319 19.82 -6.59 -3.07
CA ALA A 319 19.52 -5.18 -3.36
C ALA A 319 20.74 -4.40 -3.87
N VAL A 320 21.96 -4.77 -3.42
CA VAL A 320 23.21 -4.17 -3.89
C VAL A 320 23.48 -4.54 -5.34
N ASP A 321 23.32 -5.80 -5.70
CA ASP A 321 23.57 -6.29 -7.06
C ASP A 321 22.48 -5.81 -8.03
N SER A 322 21.23 -5.74 -7.57
CA SER A 322 20.13 -5.14 -8.34
C SER A 322 20.44 -3.69 -8.74
N LEU A 323 20.98 -2.86 -7.84
CA LEU A 323 21.36 -1.47 -8.15
C LEU A 323 22.52 -1.38 -9.16
N ARG A 324 23.34 -2.42 -9.27
CA ARG A 324 24.45 -2.52 -10.23
C ARG A 324 24.05 -3.21 -11.54
N HIS A 325 22.82 -3.71 -11.63
CA HIS A 325 22.34 -4.40 -12.81
C HIS A 325 22.32 -3.46 -14.02
N GLN A 326 22.69 -3.97 -15.20
CA GLN A 326 22.82 -3.16 -16.42
C GLN A 326 21.51 -2.45 -16.78
N TRP A 327 20.36 -3.09 -16.55
CA TRP A 327 19.05 -2.47 -16.74
C TRP A 327 18.83 -1.19 -15.91
N ILE A 328 19.24 -1.22 -14.64
CA ILE A 328 19.11 -0.08 -13.72
C ILE A 328 20.10 1.04 -14.08
N LEU A 329 21.33 0.67 -14.48
CA LEU A 329 22.40 1.60 -14.84
C LEU A 329 22.21 2.25 -16.22
N ALA A 330 21.91 1.46 -17.26
CA ALA A 330 21.81 1.92 -18.65
C ALA A 330 20.69 2.95 -18.84
N THR A 331 19.60 2.78 -18.11
CA THR A 331 18.44 3.67 -18.12
C THR A 331 18.74 5.01 -17.42
N HIS A 332 19.91 5.16 -16.78
CA HIS A 332 20.40 6.44 -16.25
C HIS A 332 21.06 7.33 -17.33
N GLN A 333 21.42 6.74 -18.48
CA GLN A 333 22.00 7.46 -19.60
C GLN A 333 20.89 7.78 -20.61
N SER A 334 20.27 8.96 -20.46
CA SER A 334 19.56 9.56 -21.58
C SER A 334 20.49 9.56 -22.79
N PRO A 335 20.03 9.29 -24.02
CA PRO A 335 20.86 9.49 -25.19
C PRO A 335 21.27 10.96 -25.20
N LYS A 336 22.55 11.24 -24.93
CA LYS A 336 23.14 12.52 -25.32
C LYS A 336 22.81 12.66 -26.80
N ARG A 337 21.98 13.64 -27.16
CA ARG A 337 21.79 14.04 -28.57
C ARG A 337 23.19 14.08 -29.15
N LYS A 338 23.51 13.16 -30.07
CA LYS A 338 24.72 13.25 -30.86
C LYS A 338 24.58 14.57 -31.60
N GLN A 339 25.24 15.62 -31.10
CA GLN A 339 25.60 16.74 -31.94
C GLN A 339 26.66 16.17 -32.89
N SER A 340 26.20 15.63 -34.01
CA SER A 340 27.02 15.50 -35.20
C SER A 340 27.35 16.92 -35.63
N GLY A 341 28.61 17.31 -35.43
CA GLY A 341 29.18 18.52 -36.01
C GLY A 341 29.17 18.44 -37.54
N GLY A 342 29.01 19.61 -38.14
CA GLY A 342 28.87 19.86 -39.58
C GLY A 342 27.62 20.72 -39.77
N GLY A 343 27.66 22.03 -39.97
CA GLY A 343 28.69 22.89 -40.52
C GLY A 343 28.00 23.76 -41.58
N GLY A 344 27.89 25.06 -41.31
CA GLY A 344 27.64 26.07 -42.34
C GLY A 344 26.22 26.67 -42.42
N GLY A 345 26.19 28.01 -42.49
CA GLY A 345 25.12 28.78 -43.14
C GLY A 345 24.08 29.37 -42.20
N GLY A 346 24.15 30.68 -41.98
CA GLY A 346 23.22 31.42 -41.14
C GLY A 346 21.85 31.64 -41.78
N GLU A 347 20.90 32.05 -40.95
CA GLU A 347 19.93 33.11 -41.23
C GLU A 347 19.08 33.36 -39.98
N SER A 348 19.02 34.63 -39.59
CA SER A 348 18.22 35.16 -38.50
C SER A 348 16.78 35.34 -38.96
N TRP A 349 15.79 34.69 -38.33
CA TRP A 349 14.41 35.13 -38.43
C TRP A 349 13.65 35.07 -37.10
N SER A 350 13.04 36.21 -36.81
CA SER A 350 12.32 36.60 -35.62
C SER A 350 11.05 35.80 -35.32
N ARG A 351 10.65 35.92 -34.05
CA ARG A 351 9.32 35.69 -33.50
C ARG A 351 8.17 35.80 -34.52
N ARG A 352 7.26 34.82 -34.49
CA ARG A 352 5.83 35.09 -34.62
C ARG A 352 5.01 34.05 -33.89
N SER A 353 4.27 34.54 -32.90
CA SER A 353 3.12 33.87 -32.30
C SER A 353 1.99 33.85 -33.33
N SER A 354 1.31 32.71 -33.44
CA SER A 354 -0.07 32.67 -33.93
C SER A 354 -0.77 31.48 -33.30
N SER A 355 -1.72 31.80 -32.43
CA SER A 355 -2.92 31.01 -32.20
C SER A 355 -3.52 30.59 -33.54
N HIS A 356 -4.15 29.42 -33.61
CA HIS A 356 -5.49 29.22 -34.16
C HIS A 356 -5.97 27.80 -33.86
N SER A 357 -7.26 27.75 -33.65
CA SER A 357 -8.07 26.69 -33.07
C SER A 357 -8.57 25.66 -34.09
N SER A 358 -9.04 24.54 -33.53
CA SER A 358 -10.15 23.69 -34.01
C SER A 358 -9.85 22.70 -35.14
N ARG A 359 -10.07 21.41 -34.89
CA ARG A 359 -11.34 20.72 -35.16
C ARG A 359 -11.21 19.21 -34.96
N SER A 360 -12.20 18.66 -34.27
CA SER A 360 -12.51 17.25 -34.16
C SER A 360 -12.80 16.64 -35.54
N LEU A 361 -12.29 15.44 -35.78
CA LEU A 361 -12.88 14.50 -36.73
C LEU A 361 -12.99 13.12 -36.06
N ARG A 362 -14.24 12.73 -35.81
CA ARG A 362 -14.64 11.34 -35.58
C ARG A 362 -14.45 10.58 -36.90
N SER A 363 -13.81 9.42 -36.83
CA SER A 363 -14.11 8.32 -37.73
C SER A 363 -14.30 7.04 -36.92
N SER A 364 -15.48 6.49 -37.08
CA SER A 364 -15.96 5.24 -36.52
C SER A 364 -15.54 4.09 -37.44
N HIS A 365 -14.65 3.22 -36.98
CA HIS A 365 -14.59 1.84 -37.48
C HIS A 365 -14.44 0.89 -36.30
N SER A 366 -15.49 0.09 -36.13
CA SER A 366 -15.62 -1.00 -35.19
C SER A 366 -14.82 -2.20 -35.65
N SER A 367 -13.85 -2.62 -34.84
CA SER A 367 -13.36 -3.99 -34.80
C SER A 367 -13.39 -4.45 -33.35
N ARG A 368 -14.25 -5.43 -33.08
CA ARG A 368 -14.33 -6.16 -31.81
C ARG A 368 -12.99 -6.85 -31.54
N SER A 369 -12.31 -6.44 -30.48
CA SER A 369 -11.30 -7.24 -29.79
C SER A 369 -11.75 -7.47 -28.35
N GLY A 370 -11.49 -8.68 -27.84
CA GLY A 370 -12.05 -9.24 -26.61
C GLY A 370 -11.69 -8.51 -25.32
N PRO A 371 -12.17 -8.99 -24.16
CA PRO A 371 -12.08 -8.25 -22.91
C PRO A 371 -10.61 -8.09 -22.49
N SER A 372 -10.17 -6.84 -22.35
CA SER A 372 -8.92 -6.52 -21.67
C SER A 372 -9.04 -6.94 -20.21
N SER A 373 -8.21 -7.91 -19.79
CA SER A 373 -8.06 -8.30 -18.39
C SER A 373 -7.35 -7.16 -17.65
N SER A 374 -8.10 -6.14 -17.25
CA SER A 374 -7.60 -5.18 -16.27
C SER A 374 -7.32 -5.92 -14.96
N THR A 375 -6.08 -5.84 -14.48
CA THR A 375 -5.66 -6.44 -13.22
C THR A 375 -6.47 -5.82 -12.09
N ARG A 376 -7.45 -6.59 -11.59
CA ARG A 376 -8.22 -6.20 -10.41
C ARG A 376 -7.33 -6.40 -9.20
N ARG A 377 -7.39 -5.44 -8.27
CA ARG A 377 -6.70 -5.54 -6.99
C ARG A 377 -7.13 -6.85 -6.30
N PRO A 378 -6.23 -7.83 -6.11
CA PRO A 378 -6.60 -9.03 -5.38
C PRO A 378 -6.95 -8.64 -3.93
N PRO A 379 -7.87 -9.38 -3.27
CA PRO A 379 -8.19 -9.11 -1.88
C PRO A 379 -6.91 -9.21 -1.04
N SER A 380 -6.53 -8.11 -0.37
CA SER A 380 -5.31 -7.98 0.46
C SER A 380 -5.40 -8.79 1.77
N ALA A 381 -5.83 -10.05 1.69
CA ALA A 381 -5.85 -10.95 2.82
C ALA A 381 -4.43 -11.44 3.12
N ARG A 382 -3.99 -11.24 4.36
CA ARG A 382 -2.70 -11.74 4.83
C ARG A 382 -2.66 -13.28 4.75
N VAL A 383 -1.47 -13.83 4.57
CA VAL A 383 -1.26 -15.28 4.71
C VAL A 383 -1.62 -15.69 6.13
N LEU A 384 -2.41 -16.76 6.26
CA LEU A 384 -2.79 -17.37 7.54
C LEU A 384 -2.24 -18.81 7.59
N PRO A 385 -1.78 -19.29 8.75
CA PRO A 385 -1.14 -20.61 8.87
C PRO A 385 -1.95 -21.78 8.30
N HIS A 386 -3.28 -21.79 8.53
CA HIS A 386 -4.18 -22.87 8.09
C HIS A 386 -4.29 -23.00 6.56
N HIS A 387 -4.07 -21.94 5.78
CA HIS A 387 -4.09 -22.02 4.32
C HIS A 387 -2.96 -22.88 3.75
N LEU A 388 -1.88 -23.06 4.52
CA LEU A 388 -0.71 -23.84 4.13
C LEU A 388 -0.76 -25.29 4.65
N GLU A 389 -1.48 -25.55 5.73
CA GLU A 389 -1.73 -26.93 6.19
C GLU A 389 -2.51 -27.74 5.14
N SER A 390 -3.48 -27.09 4.47
CA SER A 390 -4.18 -27.67 3.33
C SER A 390 -3.25 -27.92 2.12
N LEU A 391 -2.18 -27.15 1.97
CA LEU A 391 -1.17 -27.35 0.92
C LEU A 391 -0.32 -28.60 1.20
N GLU A 392 0.05 -28.86 2.46
CA GLU A 392 0.75 -30.11 2.85
C GLU A 392 -0.10 -31.34 2.54
N GLY A 393 -1.40 -31.30 2.86
CA GLY A 393 -2.33 -32.36 2.45
C GLY A 393 -2.40 -32.54 0.93
N ALA A 394 -2.45 -31.43 0.18
CA ALA A 394 -2.53 -31.45 -1.30
C ALA A 394 -1.21 -31.77 -2.02
N LEU A 395 -0.05 -31.61 -1.36
CA LEU A 395 1.26 -32.01 -1.86
C LEU A 395 1.61 -33.45 -1.46
N SER A 396 1.15 -33.90 -0.28
CA SER A 396 1.29 -35.28 0.18
C SER A 396 0.45 -36.27 -0.65
N MET A 397 -0.69 -35.83 -1.19
CA MET A 397 -1.57 -36.65 -2.05
C MET A 397 -1.05 -36.86 -3.49
N HIS A 398 -0.06 -36.08 -3.93
CA HIS A 398 0.59 -36.24 -5.23
C HIS A 398 2.07 -36.55 -5.02
N GLY A 399 2.39 -37.84 -4.81
CA GLY A 399 3.71 -38.33 -4.50
C GLY A 399 4.82 -37.78 -5.41
N THR A 400 5.70 -36.98 -4.84
CA THR A 400 7.07 -36.81 -5.31
C THR A 400 8.00 -37.62 -4.40
N PRO A 401 9.05 -38.29 -4.92
CA PRO A 401 9.92 -39.14 -4.11
C PRO A 401 10.65 -38.25 -3.08
N GLY A 402 10.47 -38.56 -1.80
CA GLY A 402 11.03 -37.80 -0.70
C GLY A 402 12.56 -37.87 -0.67
N ILE A 403 13.19 -36.71 -0.48
CA ILE A 403 14.55 -36.62 0.04
C ILE A 403 14.46 -37.03 1.53
N PRO A 404 15.26 -37.99 2.01
CA PRO A 404 15.19 -38.43 3.40
C PRO A 404 15.68 -37.31 4.34
N PRO A 405 15.08 -37.15 5.53
CA PRO A 405 15.54 -36.18 6.51
C PRO A 405 16.92 -36.59 7.03
N THR A 406 17.87 -35.66 6.98
CA THR A 406 19.16 -35.78 7.67
C THR A 406 18.94 -35.76 9.19
N PRO A 407 19.55 -36.67 9.97
CA PRO A 407 19.40 -36.66 11.41
C PRO A 407 20.15 -35.48 12.05
N LEU A 408 19.46 -34.75 12.92
CA LEU A 408 20.05 -33.74 13.81
C LEU A 408 21.00 -34.42 14.82
N PRO A 409 22.14 -33.80 15.18
CA PRO A 409 23.03 -34.34 16.19
C PRO A 409 22.39 -34.22 17.59
N HIS A 410 22.34 -35.34 18.31
CA HIS A 410 21.93 -35.42 19.70
C HIS A 410 22.94 -34.68 20.61
N HIS A 411 22.48 -33.66 21.34
CA HIS A 411 23.18 -33.18 22.53
C HIS A 411 22.97 -34.17 23.69
N PRO A 412 24.04 -34.58 24.41
CA PRO A 412 23.90 -35.51 25.52
C PRO A 412 23.26 -34.83 26.73
N CYS A 413 22.33 -35.58 27.31
CA CYS A 413 21.54 -35.23 28.48
C CYS A 413 22.40 -35.20 29.75
N SER A 414 22.21 -34.14 30.53
CA SER A 414 22.45 -33.96 31.96
C SER A 414 22.59 -35.25 32.78
N THR A 415 23.76 -35.45 33.41
CA THR A 415 23.97 -36.40 34.50
C THR A 415 23.86 -35.71 35.86
N ARG A 416 23.13 -36.39 36.74
CA ARG A 416 22.73 -36.07 38.10
C ARG A 416 23.88 -35.72 39.06
N HIS A 417 23.57 -34.85 40.02
CA HIS A 417 24.30 -34.61 41.27
C HIS A 417 24.52 -35.88 42.12
N PRO A 418 25.57 -35.87 42.95
CA PRO A 418 25.45 -36.18 44.38
C PRO A 418 26.18 -35.13 45.28
N PRO A 419 26.06 -35.20 46.63
CA PRO A 419 25.91 -34.01 47.47
C PRO A 419 27.06 -33.71 48.47
N HIS A 420 26.95 -32.53 49.09
CA HIS A 420 27.51 -32.08 50.38
C HIS A 420 29.04 -32.06 50.59
N SER A 421 29.59 -30.86 50.83
CA SER A 421 30.35 -30.52 52.06
C SER A 421 30.86 -29.06 52.03
N SER A 422 30.32 -28.24 52.95
CA SER A 422 30.97 -27.29 53.88
C SER A 422 32.25 -26.48 53.52
N TRP A 423 32.29 -25.28 54.11
CA TRP A 423 33.43 -24.45 54.61
C TRP A 423 33.62 -23.06 53.95
N GLU A 424 33.15 -22.06 54.71
CA GLU A 424 33.76 -20.74 55.02
C GLU A 424 34.98 -20.25 54.21
N ARG A 425 34.84 -19.07 53.58
CA ARG A 425 35.37 -17.78 54.07
C ARG A 425 34.94 -16.62 53.16
#